data_AF-A0A1A5JKM3-F1
#
_entry.id   AF-A0A1A5JKM3-F1
#
_cell.length_a   1.000
_cell.length_b   1.000
_cell.length_c   1.000
_cell.angle_alpha   90.00
_cell.angle_beta   90.00
_cell.angle_gamma   90.00
#
_symmetry.space_group_name_H-M   'P 1'
#
loop_
_entity.id
_entity.type
_entity.pdbx_description
1 polymer ?
#
loop_
_entity_poly.entity_id
_entity_poly.type
_entity_poly.pdbx_seq_one_letter_code
_entity_poly.pdbx_strand_id
1 'polypeptide(L)'
;MDVFIAIVQILDSTIRLSVPLLLACLAGLFSERSGIFDIGLEGKMLVGAFAGAAAASVFHSAFIGLGMAILISVAFAMVHGFASITHRGNQIVSGVAINFIAAGSTIILGQAWFQQGGRTPALQPGERFDAIVWPGAEAVRDVPIIGPIYAELISGHSLLVYLAFLMVPFTWWVLFRTRFGLRLRAVGENPAAVDTAGISVAWLRYRALICTGILTGVAGAYLSMVQNGGFVKDMTAGKGYIALAALIFAKWKPVNAMFACLLFGFLDAAAIRLQGSPLPIIGKVPVQFMQALPYILTVILLAGFIGKAIPPRAGGVPYVKER
;
A
#
# COMPACT_ATOMS: atom_id res chain seq x y z
N MET A 1 30.00 -6.94 -16.37
CA MET A 1 29.16 -5.72 -16.36
C MET A 1 27.67 -6.10 -16.34
N ASP A 2 27.26 -7.10 -17.12
CA ASP A 2 25.84 -7.50 -17.25
C ASP A 2 25.18 -7.97 -15.95
N VAL A 3 25.89 -8.72 -15.10
CA VAL A 3 25.38 -9.14 -13.78
C VAL A 3 25.14 -7.95 -12.86
N PHE A 4 26.02 -6.95 -12.90
CA PHE A 4 25.89 -5.74 -12.08
C PHE A 4 24.67 -4.92 -12.51
N ILE A 5 24.50 -4.69 -13.82
CA ILE A 5 23.34 -4.00 -14.38
C ILE A 5 22.05 -4.76 -14.03
N ALA A 6 22.05 -6.09 -14.15
CA ALA A 6 20.90 -6.90 -13.77
C ALA A 6 20.53 -6.75 -12.28
N ILE A 7 21.51 -6.68 -11.38
CA ILE A 7 21.28 -6.43 -9.95
C ILE A 7 20.67 -5.04 -9.75
N VAL A 8 21.21 -4.01 -10.40
CA VAL A 8 20.68 -2.64 -10.30
C VAL A 8 19.22 -2.57 -10.77
N GLN A 9 18.88 -3.20 -11.90
CA GLN A 9 17.51 -3.25 -12.42
C GLN A 9 16.53 -3.99 -11.50
N ILE A 10 16.99 -5.07 -10.85
CA ILE A 10 16.18 -5.80 -9.86
C ILE A 10 15.94 -4.92 -8.63
N LEU A 11 16.96 -4.22 -8.14
CA LEU A 11 16.83 -3.32 -6.99
C LEU A 11 15.92 -2.12 -7.30
N ASP A 12 16.04 -1.56 -8.49
CA ASP A 12 15.15 -0.50 -8.98
C ASP A 12 13.69 -0.97 -9.07
N SER A 13 13.46 -2.16 -9.64
CA SER A 13 12.12 -2.79 -9.66
C SER A 13 11.60 -3.11 -8.27
N THR A 14 12.49 -3.52 -7.36
CA THR A 14 12.17 -3.78 -5.95
C THR A 14 11.60 -2.54 -5.27
N ILE A 15 12.25 -1.38 -5.45
CA ILE A 15 11.77 -0.10 -4.93
C ILE A 15 10.37 0.17 -5.47
N ARG A 16 10.18 0.14 -6.80
CA ARG A 16 8.87 0.44 -7.41
C ARG A 16 7.75 -0.51 -6.97
N LEU A 17 8.01 -1.80 -6.88
CA LEU A 17 7.01 -2.81 -6.51
C LEU A 17 6.68 -2.79 -5.02
N SER A 18 7.62 -2.33 -4.18
CA SER A 18 7.39 -2.21 -2.74
C SER A 18 6.49 -1.03 -2.34
N VAL A 19 6.44 0.04 -3.12
CA VAL A 19 5.70 1.29 -2.80
C VAL A 19 4.22 1.08 -2.46
N PRO A 20 3.40 0.42 -3.30
CA PRO A 20 1.98 0.24 -2.99
C PRO A 20 1.78 -0.65 -1.76
N LEU A 21 2.67 -1.65 -1.56
CA LEU A 21 2.67 -2.50 -0.38
C LEU A 21 3.02 -1.70 0.88
N LEU A 22 4.02 -0.83 0.80
CA LEU A 22 4.50 -0.01 1.91
C LEU A 22 3.43 0.97 2.37
N LEU A 23 2.84 1.72 1.44
CA LEU A 23 1.78 2.67 1.74
C LEU A 23 0.57 1.97 2.38
N ALA A 24 0.13 0.84 1.82
CA ALA A 24 -0.95 0.05 2.36
C ALA A 24 -0.61 -0.55 3.74
N CYS A 25 0.63 -0.99 3.95
CA CYS A 25 1.09 -1.55 5.22
C CYS A 25 1.12 -0.48 6.32
N LEU A 26 1.61 0.73 6.00
CA LEU A 26 1.52 1.88 6.91
C LEU A 26 0.06 2.29 7.16
N ALA A 27 -0.83 2.18 6.16
CA ALA A 27 -2.25 2.43 6.33
C ALA A 27 -2.88 1.46 7.35
N GLY A 28 -2.58 0.16 7.21
CA GLY A 28 -2.98 -0.88 8.17
C GLY A 28 -2.36 -0.67 9.56
N LEU A 29 -1.12 -0.16 9.61
CA LEU A 29 -0.47 0.16 10.88
C LEU A 29 -1.28 1.18 11.69
N PHE A 30 -1.83 2.22 11.06
CA PHE A 30 -2.68 3.19 11.75
C PHE A 30 -4.00 2.59 12.23
N SER A 31 -4.72 1.86 11.37
CA SER A 31 -6.01 1.27 11.73
C SER A 31 -5.85 0.23 12.85
N GLU A 32 -4.88 -0.68 12.71
CA GLU A 32 -4.70 -1.76 13.68
C GLU A 32 -4.15 -1.27 15.01
N ARG A 33 -3.26 -0.27 15.01
CA ARG A 33 -2.83 0.38 16.27
C ARG A 33 -3.98 1.05 17.01
N SER A 34 -5.08 1.38 16.34
CA SER A 34 -6.32 1.87 16.97
C SER A 34 -7.28 0.75 17.41
N GLY A 35 -6.94 -0.51 17.15
CA GLY A 35 -7.79 -1.67 17.43
C GLY A 35 -8.85 -1.96 16.34
N ILE A 36 -8.68 -1.38 15.14
CA ILE A 36 -9.55 -1.66 13.98
C ILE A 36 -8.78 -2.48 12.94
N PHE A 37 -9.17 -3.74 12.76
CA PHE A 37 -8.69 -4.62 11.72
C PHE A 37 -9.34 -4.27 10.40
N ASP A 38 -8.51 -4.05 9.37
CA ASP A 38 -8.96 -3.49 8.11
C ASP A 38 -8.54 -4.39 6.94
N ILE A 39 -9.29 -5.48 6.75
CA ILE A 39 -9.13 -6.32 5.54
C ILE A 39 -9.59 -5.57 4.28
N GLY A 40 -10.27 -4.42 4.46
CA GLY A 40 -10.75 -3.53 3.41
C GLY A 40 -9.66 -2.70 2.72
N LEU A 41 -8.38 -2.82 3.10
CA LEU A 41 -7.27 -2.09 2.46
C LEU A 41 -7.22 -2.35 0.94
N GLU A 42 -7.44 -3.59 0.52
CA GLU A 42 -7.47 -3.99 -0.89
C GLU A 42 -8.51 -3.18 -1.68
N GLY A 43 -9.74 -3.13 -1.19
CA GLY A 43 -10.83 -2.41 -1.82
C GLY A 43 -10.59 -0.90 -1.83
N LYS A 44 -10.07 -0.33 -0.73
CA LYS A 44 -9.75 1.10 -0.63
C LYS A 44 -8.67 1.51 -1.61
N MET A 45 -7.64 0.69 -1.80
CA MET A 45 -6.64 0.90 -2.84
C MET A 45 -7.26 0.81 -4.23
N LEU A 46 -8.14 -0.15 -4.48
CA LEU A 46 -8.74 -0.38 -5.79
C LEU A 46 -9.65 0.77 -6.21
N VAL A 47 -10.55 1.24 -5.32
CA VAL A 47 -11.39 2.41 -5.61
C VAL A 47 -10.56 3.69 -5.72
N GLY A 48 -9.49 3.83 -4.93
CA GLY A 48 -8.56 4.95 -5.04
C GLY A 48 -7.84 4.96 -6.38
N ALA A 49 -7.40 3.79 -6.85
CA ALA A 49 -6.74 3.64 -8.14
C ALA A 49 -7.66 4.01 -9.31
N PHE A 50 -8.91 3.54 -9.27
CA PHE A 50 -9.94 3.86 -10.26
C PHE A 50 -10.28 5.36 -10.24
N ALA A 51 -10.63 5.89 -9.06
CA ALA A 51 -11.01 7.30 -8.90
C ALA A 51 -9.87 8.23 -9.32
N GLY A 52 -8.62 7.88 -9.00
CA GLY A 52 -7.45 8.65 -9.38
C GLY A 52 -7.23 8.69 -10.88
N ALA A 53 -7.22 7.55 -11.56
CA ALA A 53 -7.05 7.51 -13.00
C ALA A 53 -8.24 8.11 -13.77
N ALA A 54 -9.46 7.88 -13.29
CA ALA A 54 -10.66 8.45 -13.90
C ALA A 54 -10.67 9.99 -13.78
N ALA A 55 -10.33 10.53 -12.61
CA ALA A 55 -10.24 11.98 -12.45
C ALA A 55 -9.06 12.57 -13.20
N ALA A 56 -7.89 11.91 -13.20
CA ALA A 56 -6.73 12.36 -13.95
C ALA A 56 -6.99 12.44 -15.46
N SER A 57 -7.70 11.46 -16.03
CA SER A 57 -8.04 11.43 -17.45
C SER A 57 -9.11 12.45 -17.84
N VAL A 58 -10.08 12.72 -16.97
CA VAL A 58 -11.18 13.66 -17.24
C VAL A 58 -10.74 15.11 -17.02
N PHE A 59 -9.97 15.38 -15.96
CA PHE A 59 -9.52 16.73 -15.61
C PHE A 59 -8.12 17.05 -16.13
N HIS A 60 -7.49 16.13 -16.86
CA HIS A 60 -6.15 16.29 -17.43
C HIS A 60 -5.08 16.71 -16.39
N SER A 61 -5.16 16.15 -15.17
CA SER A 61 -4.28 16.56 -14.07
C SER A 61 -4.00 15.44 -13.07
N ALA A 62 -2.71 15.08 -12.95
CA ALA A 62 -2.23 14.08 -11.98
C ALA A 62 -2.55 14.45 -10.53
N PHE A 63 -2.51 15.75 -10.17
CA PHE A 63 -2.78 16.21 -8.81
C PHE A 63 -4.26 16.13 -8.45
N ILE A 64 -5.16 16.43 -9.39
CA ILE A 64 -6.60 16.23 -9.20
C ILE A 64 -6.89 14.73 -9.07
N GLY A 65 -6.25 13.90 -9.90
CA GLY A 65 -6.28 12.44 -9.76
C GLY A 65 -5.87 11.98 -8.36
N LEU A 66 -4.72 12.45 -7.85
CA LEU A 66 -4.25 12.12 -6.50
C LEU A 66 -5.24 12.54 -5.41
N GLY A 67 -5.77 13.76 -5.50
CA GLY A 67 -6.77 14.27 -4.57
C GLY A 67 -8.04 13.43 -4.55
N MET A 68 -8.53 13.03 -5.73
CA MET A 68 -9.72 12.17 -5.86
C MET A 68 -9.48 10.75 -5.37
N ALA A 69 -8.31 10.18 -5.63
CA ALA A 69 -7.92 8.88 -5.09
C ALA A 69 -7.97 8.90 -3.55
N ILE A 70 -7.37 9.92 -2.93
CA ILE A 70 -7.38 10.12 -1.48
C ILE A 70 -8.82 10.29 -0.96
N LEU A 71 -9.60 11.17 -1.58
CA LEU A 71 -10.95 11.48 -1.13
C LEU A 71 -11.85 10.24 -1.13
N ILE A 72 -11.83 9.46 -2.20
CA ILE A 72 -12.66 8.25 -2.32
C ILE A 72 -12.18 7.16 -1.36
N SER A 73 -10.87 6.94 -1.24
CA SER A 73 -10.35 5.96 -0.27
C SER A 73 -10.65 6.35 1.18
N VAL A 74 -10.62 7.64 1.52
CA VAL A 74 -11.08 8.16 2.83
C VAL A 74 -12.57 7.93 3.02
N ALA A 75 -13.41 8.19 2.02
CA ALA A 75 -14.84 7.93 2.11
C ALA A 75 -15.13 6.45 2.42
N PHE A 76 -14.46 5.51 1.72
CA PHE A 76 -14.58 4.09 1.98
C PHE A 76 -14.03 3.69 3.37
N ALA A 77 -12.95 4.32 3.82
CA ALA A 77 -12.45 4.14 5.19
C ALA A 77 -13.43 4.66 6.25
N MET A 78 -14.16 5.74 5.98
CA MET A 78 -15.19 6.25 6.87
C MET A 78 -16.42 5.34 6.90
N VAL A 79 -16.82 4.75 5.77
CA VAL A 79 -17.87 3.71 5.73
C VAL A 79 -17.47 2.51 6.60
N HIS A 80 -16.21 2.07 6.52
CA HIS A 80 -15.67 1.04 7.39
C HIS A 80 -15.77 1.43 8.87
N GLY A 81 -15.36 2.66 9.21
CA GLY A 81 -15.44 3.21 10.55
C GLY A 81 -16.86 3.31 11.07
N PHE A 82 -17.79 3.73 10.23
CA PHE A 82 -19.21 3.81 10.56
C PHE A 82 -19.78 2.43 10.93
N ALA A 83 -19.50 1.42 10.11
CA ALA A 83 -19.94 0.05 10.39
C ALA A 83 -19.26 -0.53 11.66
N SER A 84 -17.95 -0.35 11.82
CA SER A 84 -17.17 -1.00 12.88
C SER A 84 -17.14 -0.27 14.22
N ILE A 85 -17.15 1.07 14.21
CA ILE A 85 -17.04 1.93 15.40
C ILE A 85 -18.44 2.32 15.88
N THR A 86 -19.26 2.91 15.01
CA THR A 86 -20.60 3.40 15.40
C THR A 86 -21.58 2.26 15.58
N HIS A 87 -21.67 1.37 14.60
CA HIS A 87 -22.60 0.23 14.64
C HIS A 87 -22.02 -1.02 15.30
N ARG A 88 -20.75 -0.99 15.70
CA ARG A 88 -20.07 -2.10 16.40
C ARG A 88 -20.15 -3.41 15.60
N GLY A 89 -20.22 -3.31 14.29
CA GLY A 89 -20.26 -4.45 13.38
C GLY A 89 -18.92 -5.18 13.33
N ASN A 90 -18.96 -6.41 12.82
CA ASN A 90 -17.77 -7.21 12.63
C ASN A 90 -16.84 -6.53 11.58
N GLN A 91 -15.62 -6.20 12.01
CA GLN A 91 -14.63 -5.48 11.22
C GLN A 91 -14.19 -6.27 9.98
N ILE A 92 -14.04 -7.60 10.11
CA ILE A 92 -13.68 -8.49 8.99
C ILE A 92 -14.80 -8.47 7.94
N VAL A 93 -16.06 -8.61 8.36
CA VAL A 93 -17.21 -8.61 7.45
C VAL A 93 -17.34 -7.27 6.73
N SER A 94 -17.19 -6.15 7.44
CA SER A 94 -17.21 -4.82 6.83
C SER A 94 -16.07 -4.61 5.83
N GLY A 95 -14.85 -5.05 6.16
CA GLY A 95 -13.70 -4.97 5.26
C GLY A 95 -13.89 -5.80 3.99
N VAL A 96 -14.38 -7.03 4.12
CA VAL A 96 -14.68 -7.91 2.97
C VAL A 96 -15.80 -7.31 2.10
N ALA A 97 -16.85 -6.74 2.70
CA ALA A 97 -17.90 -6.07 1.95
C ALA A 97 -17.37 -4.87 1.14
N ILE A 98 -16.46 -4.08 1.72
CA ILE A 98 -15.76 -3.00 1.01
C ILE A 98 -14.98 -3.52 -0.19
N ASN A 99 -14.28 -4.65 -0.05
CA ASN A 99 -13.53 -5.25 -1.16
C ASN A 99 -14.45 -5.68 -2.30
N PHE A 100 -15.60 -6.28 -2.00
CA PHE A 100 -16.57 -6.66 -3.03
C PHE A 100 -17.21 -5.45 -3.72
N ILE A 101 -17.60 -4.43 -2.95
CA ILE A 101 -18.14 -3.18 -3.51
C ILE A 101 -17.10 -2.52 -4.40
N ALA A 102 -15.84 -2.46 -3.98
CA ALA A 102 -14.74 -1.91 -4.78
C ALA A 102 -14.56 -2.67 -6.09
N ALA A 103 -14.44 -3.99 -6.03
CA ALA A 103 -14.26 -4.83 -7.21
C ALA A 103 -15.42 -4.69 -8.20
N GLY A 104 -16.67 -4.70 -7.73
CA GLY A 104 -17.85 -4.56 -8.59
C GLY A 104 -18.01 -3.14 -9.16
N SER A 105 -17.93 -2.12 -8.30
CA SER A 105 -18.18 -0.73 -8.69
C SER A 105 -17.15 -0.20 -9.67
N THR A 106 -15.85 -0.49 -9.48
CA THR A 106 -14.80 0.00 -10.39
C THR A 106 -14.95 -0.54 -11.80
N ILE A 107 -15.40 -1.80 -11.95
CA ILE A 107 -15.68 -2.40 -13.26
C ILE A 107 -16.91 -1.76 -13.90
N ILE A 108 -18.02 -1.67 -13.15
CA ILE A 108 -19.29 -1.12 -13.66
C ILE A 108 -19.12 0.34 -14.08
N LEU A 109 -18.51 1.16 -13.22
CA LEU A 109 -18.26 2.58 -13.50
C LEU A 109 -17.25 2.75 -14.64
N GLY A 110 -16.18 1.96 -14.67
CA GLY A 110 -15.21 1.99 -15.77
C GLY A 110 -15.86 1.67 -17.11
N GLN A 111 -16.75 0.67 -17.15
CA GLN A 111 -17.51 0.35 -18.36
C GLN A 111 -18.51 1.47 -18.72
N ALA A 112 -19.26 1.99 -17.75
CA ALA A 112 -20.29 2.99 -17.98
C ALA A 112 -19.70 4.34 -18.43
N TRP A 113 -18.56 4.76 -17.88
CA TRP A 113 -17.96 6.06 -18.16
C TRP A 113 -17.02 6.04 -19.36
N PHE A 114 -16.24 4.97 -19.53
CA PHE A 114 -15.17 4.94 -20.54
C PHE A 114 -15.39 3.92 -21.64
N GLN A 115 -16.35 3.01 -21.50
CA GLN A 115 -16.68 1.98 -22.50
C GLN A 115 -15.47 1.10 -22.90
N GLN A 116 -14.50 0.94 -21.99
CA GLN A 116 -13.24 0.21 -22.22
C GLN A 116 -13.13 -1.07 -21.35
N GLY A 117 -14.23 -1.79 -21.14
CA GLY A 117 -14.21 -3.08 -20.44
C GLY A 117 -13.86 -2.97 -18.94
N GLY A 118 -14.30 -1.90 -18.27
CA GLY A 118 -13.94 -1.62 -16.87
C GLY A 118 -12.55 -1.02 -16.68
N ARG A 119 -11.96 -0.44 -17.74
CA ARG A 119 -10.66 0.27 -17.71
C ARG A 119 -10.89 1.78 -17.88
N THR A 120 -9.91 2.59 -17.50
CA THR A 120 -9.87 4.00 -17.89
C THR A 120 -8.99 4.17 -19.13
N PRO A 121 -9.10 5.29 -19.85
CA PRO A 121 -8.14 5.68 -20.89
C PRO A 121 -6.70 5.67 -20.35
N ALA A 122 -5.75 5.46 -21.26
CA ALA A 122 -4.34 5.64 -20.96
C ALA A 122 -4.06 7.11 -20.65
N LEU A 123 -3.34 7.35 -19.55
CA LEU A 123 -3.01 8.68 -19.06
C LEU A 123 -1.91 9.32 -19.91
N GLN A 124 -2.17 10.53 -20.38
CA GLN A 124 -1.26 11.36 -21.16
C GLN A 124 -0.23 12.07 -20.26
N PRO A 125 0.83 12.67 -20.84
CA PRO A 125 1.76 13.52 -20.09
C PRO A 125 1.01 14.61 -19.30
N GLY A 126 1.35 14.77 -18.01
CA GLY A 126 0.65 15.69 -17.09
C GLY A 126 -0.54 15.08 -16.35
N GLU A 127 -1.08 13.95 -16.81
CA GLU A 127 -2.15 13.19 -16.14
C GLU A 127 -1.60 12.08 -15.22
N ARG A 128 -0.30 11.78 -15.34
CA ARG A 128 0.43 10.80 -14.56
C ARG A 128 1.62 11.45 -13.85
N PHE A 129 2.14 10.79 -12.82
CA PHE A 129 3.36 11.25 -12.15
C PHE A 129 4.58 10.61 -12.83
N ASP A 130 5.30 11.43 -13.59
CA ASP A 130 6.52 11.01 -14.27
C ASP A 130 7.72 10.93 -13.32
N ALA A 131 8.78 10.30 -13.82
CA ALA A 131 10.05 10.17 -13.12
C ALA A 131 10.70 11.55 -12.91
N ILE A 132 11.16 11.82 -11.70
CA ILE A 132 11.93 13.02 -11.39
C ILE A 132 13.41 12.70 -11.57
N VAL A 133 14.07 13.41 -12.48
CA VAL A 133 15.52 13.32 -12.67
C VAL A 133 16.22 14.30 -11.74
N TRP A 134 17.09 13.81 -10.88
CA TRP A 134 17.85 14.65 -9.95
C TRP A 134 18.99 15.38 -10.66
N PRO A 135 19.41 16.57 -10.18
CA PRO A 135 20.50 17.32 -10.78
C PRO A 135 21.79 16.50 -10.84
N GLY A 136 22.46 16.49 -12.00
CA GLY A 136 23.70 15.74 -12.21
C GLY A 136 23.51 14.25 -12.51
N ALA A 137 22.29 13.71 -12.48
CA ALA A 137 22.04 12.31 -12.82
C ALA A 137 22.39 11.98 -14.28
N GLU A 138 22.13 12.90 -15.20
CA GLU A 138 22.50 12.76 -16.62
C GLU A 138 24.01 12.84 -16.83
N ALA A 139 24.70 13.73 -16.11
CA ALA A 139 26.14 13.94 -16.24
C ALA A 139 26.98 12.76 -15.70
N VAL A 140 26.44 12.00 -14.75
CA VAL A 140 27.13 10.87 -14.11
C VAL A 140 26.72 9.53 -14.73
N ARG A 141 25.76 9.52 -15.67
CA ARG A 141 25.17 8.28 -16.24
C ARG A 141 26.20 7.35 -16.86
N ASP A 142 27.22 7.91 -17.50
CA ASP A 142 28.29 7.15 -18.18
C ASP A 142 29.41 6.70 -17.24
N VAL A 143 29.40 7.12 -15.98
CA VAL A 143 30.40 6.70 -14.99
C VAL A 143 30.12 5.24 -14.59
N PRO A 144 31.07 4.31 -14.79
CA PRO A 144 30.89 2.92 -14.40
C PRO A 144 30.54 2.80 -12.92
N ILE A 145 29.60 1.92 -12.58
CA ILE A 145 29.12 1.64 -11.22
C ILE A 145 28.30 2.80 -10.61
N ILE A 146 28.83 4.01 -10.55
CA ILE A 146 28.18 5.17 -9.91
C ILE A 146 27.00 5.67 -10.74
N GLY A 147 27.14 5.70 -12.07
CA GLY A 147 26.10 6.16 -12.99
C GLY A 147 24.81 5.36 -12.87
N PRO A 148 24.82 4.03 -13.04
CA PRO A 148 23.62 3.21 -12.89
C PRO A 148 22.99 3.31 -11.49
N ILE A 149 23.79 3.38 -10.43
CA ILE A 149 23.26 3.53 -9.06
C ILE A 149 22.61 4.90 -8.87
N TYR A 150 23.27 5.98 -9.28
CA TYR A 150 22.74 7.32 -9.05
C TYR A 150 21.59 7.66 -9.99
N ALA A 151 21.72 7.35 -11.28
CA ALA A 151 20.76 7.70 -12.32
C ALA A 151 19.52 6.80 -12.35
N GLU A 152 19.67 5.50 -12.07
CA GLU A 152 18.55 4.53 -12.14
C GLU A 152 18.02 4.12 -10.76
N LEU A 153 18.88 3.92 -9.76
CA LEU A 153 18.43 3.42 -8.45
C LEU A 153 17.95 4.54 -7.51
N ILE A 154 18.61 5.71 -7.52
CA ILE A 154 18.32 6.83 -6.62
C ILE A 154 17.47 7.91 -7.31
N SER A 155 17.91 8.34 -8.48
CA SER A 155 17.17 9.24 -9.38
C SER A 155 16.19 8.44 -10.25
N GLY A 156 15.23 9.11 -10.89
CA GLY A 156 14.35 8.48 -11.89
C GLY A 156 13.09 7.84 -11.31
N HIS A 157 12.82 8.05 -10.02
CA HIS A 157 11.56 7.63 -9.40
C HIS A 157 10.52 8.76 -9.43
N SER A 158 9.25 8.39 -9.37
CA SER A 158 8.17 9.38 -9.31
C SER A 158 8.06 10.01 -7.92
N LEU A 159 7.39 11.16 -7.83
CA LEU A 159 7.12 11.84 -6.57
C LEU A 159 6.53 10.91 -5.49
N LEU A 160 5.63 10.00 -5.90
CA LEU A 160 4.93 9.10 -4.98
C LEU A 160 5.86 8.05 -4.38
N VAL A 161 6.93 7.64 -5.08
CA VAL A 161 7.96 6.74 -4.54
C VAL A 161 8.67 7.43 -3.37
N TYR A 162 9.19 8.64 -3.59
CA TYR A 162 9.89 9.40 -2.56
C TYR A 162 8.97 9.70 -1.36
N LEU A 163 7.71 10.07 -1.65
CA LEU A 163 6.70 10.27 -0.62
C LEU A 163 6.48 8.99 0.20
N ALA A 164 6.36 7.81 -0.43
CA ALA A 164 6.11 6.55 0.27
C ALA A 164 7.24 6.19 1.26
N PHE A 165 8.49 6.36 0.86
CA PHE A 165 9.62 6.13 1.77
C PHE A 165 9.71 7.21 2.86
N LEU A 166 9.41 8.47 2.54
CA LEU A 166 9.33 9.54 3.54
C LEU A 166 8.21 9.32 4.56
N MET A 167 7.11 8.65 4.16
CA MET A 167 6.02 8.30 5.07
C MET A 167 6.47 7.32 6.16
N VAL A 168 7.58 6.60 6.01
CA VAL A 168 8.12 5.69 7.06
C VAL A 168 8.61 6.45 8.29
N PRO A 169 9.63 7.35 8.19
CA PRO A 169 10.06 8.15 9.33
C PRO A 169 8.96 9.09 9.83
N PHE A 170 8.11 9.61 8.94
CA PHE A 170 6.94 10.39 9.34
C PHE A 170 5.98 9.58 10.21
N THR A 171 5.59 8.37 9.78
CA THR A 171 4.70 7.50 10.54
C THR A 171 5.33 7.07 11.86
N TRP A 172 6.64 6.82 11.88
CA TRP A 172 7.37 6.57 13.11
C TRP A 172 7.30 7.76 14.07
N TRP A 173 7.56 8.97 13.59
CA TRP A 173 7.47 10.17 14.41
C TRP A 173 6.05 10.38 14.93
N VAL A 174 5.03 10.26 14.08
CA VAL A 174 3.62 10.37 14.47
C VAL A 174 3.26 9.35 15.56
N LEU A 175 3.59 8.07 15.38
CA LEU A 175 3.18 7.00 16.31
C LEU A 175 3.97 6.97 17.63
N PHE A 176 5.26 7.31 17.60
CA PHE A 176 6.15 7.14 18.75
C PHE A 176 6.56 8.45 19.43
N ARG A 177 6.44 9.60 18.76
CA ARG A 177 6.90 10.90 19.27
C ARG A 177 5.78 11.92 19.48
N THR A 178 4.55 11.66 19.05
CA THR A 178 3.42 12.58 19.26
C THR A 178 2.40 12.10 20.28
N ARG A 179 1.62 13.04 20.84
CA ARG A 179 0.48 12.76 21.74
C ARG A 179 -0.60 11.93 21.04
N PHE A 180 -0.84 12.17 19.75
CA PHE A 180 -1.78 11.38 18.96
C PHE A 180 -1.34 9.92 18.89
N GLY A 181 -0.09 9.66 18.56
CA GLY A 181 0.45 8.30 18.47
C GLY A 181 0.43 7.54 19.79
N LEU A 182 0.78 8.20 20.90
CA LEU A 182 0.68 7.60 22.23
C LEU A 182 -0.76 7.17 22.56
N ARG A 183 -1.73 8.08 22.35
CA ARG A 183 -3.15 7.82 22.60
C ARG A 183 -3.70 6.74 21.67
N LEU A 184 -3.30 6.75 20.40
CA LEU A 184 -3.71 5.76 19.42
C LEU A 184 -3.27 4.36 19.85
N ARG A 185 -1.99 4.19 20.20
CA ARG A 185 -1.47 2.91 20.69
C ARG A 185 -2.15 2.48 21.98
N ALA A 186 -2.41 3.41 22.91
CA ALA A 186 -3.14 3.10 24.13
C ALA A 186 -4.57 2.61 23.85
N VAL A 187 -5.26 3.19 22.85
CA VAL A 187 -6.58 2.72 22.41
C VAL A 187 -6.54 1.29 21.88
N GLY A 188 -5.51 0.92 21.13
CA GLY A 188 -5.34 -0.45 20.63
C GLY A 188 -4.99 -1.48 21.72
N GLU A 189 -4.39 -1.05 22.83
CA GLU A 189 -4.01 -1.92 23.95
C GLU A 189 -5.11 -2.03 25.02
N ASN A 190 -5.65 -0.90 25.48
CA ASN A 190 -6.70 -0.83 26.48
C ASN A 190 -7.59 0.42 26.26
N PRO A 191 -8.67 0.31 25.48
CA PRO A 191 -9.54 1.44 25.17
C PRO A 191 -10.28 1.96 26.42
N ALA A 192 -10.60 1.11 27.39
CA ALA A 192 -11.26 1.52 28.63
C ALA A 192 -10.39 2.50 29.44
N ALA A 193 -9.09 2.23 29.55
CA ALA A 193 -8.15 3.14 30.21
C ALA A 193 -8.01 4.50 29.52
N VAL A 194 -8.27 4.58 28.20
CA VAL A 194 -8.25 5.84 27.46
C VAL A 194 -9.53 6.64 27.68
N ASP A 195 -10.68 5.98 27.75
CA ASP A 195 -11.96 6.64 28.01
C ASP A 195 -12.06 7.16 29.45
N THR A 196 -11.52 6.44 30.45
CA THR A 196 -11.47 6.92 31.85
C THR A 196 -10.59 8.15 32.01
N ALA A 197 -9.59 8.34 31.13
CA ALA A 197 -8.80 9.55 31.04
C ALA A 197 -9.52 10.71 30.31
N GLY A 198 -10.80 10.56 29.97
CA GLY A 198 -11.64 11.57 29.33
C GLY A 198 -11.40 11.75 27.83
N ILE A 199 -10.71 10.81 27.18
CA ILE A 199 -10.36 10.91 25.75
C ILE A 199 -11.30 10.02 24.93
N SER A 200 -11.95 10.61 23.91
CA SER A 200 -12.84 9.85 23.02
C SER A 200 -12.10 8.79 22.21
N VAL A 201 -12.32 7.53 22.56
CA VAL A 201 -11.82 6.34 21.85
C VAL A 201 -12.34 6.28 20.42
N ALA A 202 -13.65 6.53 20.23
CA ALA A 202 -14.28 6.51 18.92
C ALA A 202 -13.63 7.51 17.97
N TRP A 203 -13.40 8.74 18.42
CA TRP A 203 -12.78 9.77 17.59
C TRP A 203 -11.34 9.44 17.21
N LEU A 204 -10.56 8.85 18.12
CA LEU A 204 -9.22 8.37 17.81
C LEU A 204 -9.22 7.27 16.74
N ARG A 205 -10.16 6.32 16.81
CA ARG A 205 -10.33 5.26 15.80
C ARG A 205 -10.73 5.83 14.44
N TYR A 206 -11.66 6.79 14.39
CA TYR A 206 -12.02 7.46 13.14
C TYR A 206 -10.83 8.20 12.51
N ARG A 207 -10.05 8.94 13.31
CA ARG A 207 -8.83 9.61 12.82
C ARG A 207 -7.81 8.63 12.27
N ALA A 208 -7.68 7.45 12.89
CA ALA A 208 -6.84 6.37 12.38
C ALA A 208 -7.28 5.95 10.98
N LEU A 209 -8.58 5.75 10.78
CA LEU A 209 -9.16 5.37 9.49
C LEU A 209 -9.05 6.47 8.43
N ILE A 210 -9.05 7.75 8.81
CA ILE A 210 -8.74 8.85 7.87
C ILE A 210 -7.30 8.69 7.38
N CYS A 211 -6.33 8.46 8.27
CA CYS A 211 -4.94 8.20 7.86
C CYS A 211 -4.85 6.95 6.96
N THR A 212 -5.60 5.89 7.28
CA THR A 212 -5.67 4.68 6.47
C THR A 212 -6.23 4.96 5.07
N GLY A 213 -7.30 5.74 4.96
CA GLY A 213 -7.88 6.17 3.69
C GLY A 213 -6.93 7.01 2.85
N ILE A 214 -6.20 7.96 3.47
CA ILE A 214 -5.20 8.76 2.77
C ILE A 214 -4.10 7.88 2.19
N LEU A 215 -3.50 7.02 3.02
CA LEU A 215 -2.38 6.18 2.60
C LEU A 215 -2.78 5.14 1.55
N THR A 216 -3.95 4.51 1.68
CA THR A 216 -4.48 3.60 0.65
C THR A 216 -4.87 4.32 -0.64
N GLY A 217 -5.37 5.57 -0.55
CA GLY A 217 -5.62 6.41 -1.71
C GLY A 217 -4.35 6.74 -2.48
N VAL A 218 -3.27 7.13 -1.79
CA VAL A 218 -1.95 7.33 -2.40
C VAL A 218 -1.41 6.02 -2.99
N ALA A 219 -1.61 4.88 -2.32
CA ALA A 219 -1.19 3.57 -2.82
C ALA A 219 -1.95 3.18 -4.11
N GLY A 220 -3.25 3.41 -4.16
CA GLY A 220 -4.08 3.21 -5.35
C GLY A 220 -3.69 4.14 -6.50
N ALA A 221 -3.50 5.42 -6.19
CA ALA A 221 -2.96 6.43 -7.10
C ALA A 221 -1.62 6.03 -7.72
N TYR A 222 -0.72 5.44 -6.93
CA TYR A 222 0.54 4.92 -7.43
C TYR A 222 0.35 3.80 -8.46
N LEU A 223 -0.53 2.82 -8.17
CA LEU A 223 -0.80 1.71 -9.08
C LEU A 223 -1.30 2.19 -10.45
N SER A 224 -2.24 3.12 -10.47
CA SER A 224 -2.86 3.56 -11.72
C SER A 224 -2.11 4.71 -12.40
N MET A 225 -1.64 5.71 -11.66
CA MET A 225 -1.04 6.95 -12.23
C MET A 225 0.49 6.97 -12.25
N VAL A 226 1.17 5.94 -11.72
CA VAL A 226 2.64 5.81 -11.85
C VAL A 226 2.97 4.51 -12.55
N GLN A 227 2.55 3.38 -11.98
CA GLN A 227 3.00 2.07 -12.41
C GLN A 227 2.39 1.68 -13.76
N ASN A 228 1.08 1.85 -13.92
CA ASN A 228 0.38 1.38 -15.12
C ASN A 228 0.06 2.49 -16.15
N GLY A 229 -0.14 3.74 -15.71
CA GLY A 229 -0.54 4.84 -16.62
C GLY A 229 -2.00 4.77 -17.06
N GLY A 230 -2.89 4.33 -16.17
CA GLY A 230 -4.31 4.12 -16.37
C GLY A 230 -4.82 3.03 -15.42
N PHE A 231 -6.12 2.95 -15.20
CA PHE A 231 -6.73 1.89 -14.40
C PHE A 231 -7.05 0.65 -15.26
N VAL A 232 -6.81 -0.51 -14.68
CA VAL A 232 -7.21 -1.81 -15.21
C VAL A 232 -7.90 -2.60 -14.11
N LYS A 233 -8.87 -3.41 -14.52
CA LYS A 233 -9.64 -4.26 -13.62
C LYS A 233 -8.72 -5.05 -12.68
N ASP A 234 -9.07 -5.04 -11.40
CA ASP A 234 -8.41 -5.81 -10.33
C ASP A 234 -6.89 -5.56 -10.20
N MET A 235 -6.38 -4.38 -10.57
CA MET A 235 -4.93 -4.08 -10.56
C MET A 235 -4.25 -4.14 -9.18
N THR A 236 -5.02 -3.99 -8.10
CA THR A 236 -4.50 -4.21 -6.74
C THR A 236 -4.04 -5.65 -6.57
N ALA A 237 -4.77 -6.61 -7.16
CA ALA A 237 -4.38 -8.02 -7.28
C ALA A 237 -3.87 -8.63 -5.95
N GLY A 238 -4.56 -8.33 -4.85
CA GLY A 238 -4.24 -8.85 -3.52
C GLY A 238 -3.12 -8.12 -2.78
N LYS A 239 -2.58 -7.02 -3.31
CA LYS A 239 -1.54 -6.20 -2.66
C LYS A 239 -1.95 -5.69 -1.29
N GLY A 240 -3.23 -5.39 -1.07
CA GLY A 240 -3.75 -5.02 0.24
C GLY A 240 -3.65 -6.15 1.27
N TYR A 241 -3.86 -7.40 0.86
CA TYR A 241 -3.68 -8.57 1.73
C TYR A 241 -2.19 -8.86 2.00
N ILE A 242 -1.34 -8.69 0.99
CA ILE A 242 0.12 -8.80 1.15
C ILE A 242 0.62 -7.74 2.13
N ALA A 243 0.10 -6.52 2.07
CA ALA A 243 0.44 -5.45 2.99
C ALA A 243 0.07 -5.77 4.45
N LEU A 244 -1.09 -6.42 4.69
CA LEU A 244 -1.46 -6.91 6.02
C LEU A 244 -0.51 -8.02 6.50
N ALA A 245 -0.12 -8.94 5.63
CA ALA A 245 0.89 -9.94 5.96
C ALA A 245 2.22 -9.26 6.34
N ALA A 246 2.68 -8.30 5.54
CA ALA A 246 3.87 -7.47 5.81
C ALA A 246 3.78 -6.74 7.16
N LEU A 247 2.60 -6.27 7.55
CA LEU A 247 2.38 -5.63 8.85
C LEU A 247 2.60 -6.58 10.03
N ILE A 248 2.15 -7.83 9.91
CA ILE A 248 2.36 -8.89 10.89
C ILE A 248 3.86 -9.21 11.00
N PHE A 249 4.56 -9.39 9.87
CA PHE A 249 6.01 -9.58 9.83
C PHE A 249 6.76 -8.41 10.48
N ALA A 250 6.26 -7.20 10.26
CA ALA A 250 6.82 -5.97 10.80
C ALA A 250 6.60 -5.77 12.29
N LYS A 251 5.78 -6.61 12.95
CA LYS A 251 5.40 -6.47 14.36
C LYS A 251 4.88 -5.07 14.68
N TRP A 252 4.09 -4.50 13.76
CA TRP A 252 3.54 -3.15 13.85
C TRP A 252 4.58 -2.04 14.11
N LYS A 253 5.79 -2.16 13.52
CA LYS A 253 6.83 -1.13 13.54
C LYS A 253 7.05 -0.55 12.13
N PRO A 254 7.02 0.78 11.94
CA PRO A 254 7.12 1.40 10.61
C PRO A 254 8.38 1.03 9.82
N VAL A 255 9.54 1.03 10.49
CA VAL A 255 10.81 0.69 9.84
C VAL A 255 10.84 -0.78 9.41
N ASN A 256 10.33 -1.67 10.26
CA ASN A 256 10.23 -3.09 9.90
C ASN A 256 9.22 -3.32 8.78
N ALA A 257 8.15 -2.50 8.71
CA ALA A 257 7.18 -2.54 7.62
C ALA A 257 7.84 -2.18 6.28
N MET A 258 8.72 -1.18 6.27
CA MET A 258 9.55 -0.86 5.10
C MET A 258 10.38 -2.05 4.65
N PHE A 259 11.13 -2.69 5.55
CA PHE A 259 11.96 -3.84 5.19
C PHE A 259 11.13 -5.05 4.75
N ALA A 260 9.99 -5.31 5.37
CA ALA A 260 9.08 -6.36 4.94
C ALA A 260 8.56 -6.07 3.52
N CYS A 261 8.03 -4.87 3.26
CA CYS A 261 7.54 -4.50 1.93
C CYS A 261 8.63 -4.47 0.86
N LEU A 262 9.87 -4.08 1.21
CA LEU A 262 11.03 -4.19 0.32
C LEU A 262 11.34 -5.65 -0.01
N LEU A 263 11.30 -6.55 0.97
CA LEU A 263 11.47 -7.98 0.72
C LEU A 263 10.39 -8.52 -0.22
N PHE A 264 9.12 -8.19 0.01
CA PHE A 264 8.03 -8.59 -0.90
C PHE A 264 8.20 -8.02 -2.30
N GLY A 265 8.56 -6.73 -2.42
CA GLY A 265 8.87 -6.10 -3.70
C GLY A 265 10.05 -6.75 -4.42
N PHE A 266 11.07 -7.20 -3.67
CA PHE A 266 12.22 -7.92 -4.21
C PHE A 266 11.83 -9.29 -4.75
N LEU A 267 11.02 -10.04 -4.00
CA LEU A 267 10.53 -11.33 -4.44
C LEU A 267 9.66 -11.21 -5.69
N ASP A 268 8.84 -10.17 -5.79
CA ASP A 268 8.03 -9.89 -6.98
C ASP A 268 8.90 -9.46 -8.17
N ALA A 269 9.89 -8.58 -7.96
CA ALA A 269 10.87 -8.19 -8.97
C ALA A 269 11.67 -9.39 -9.51
N ALA A 270 12.13 -10.26 -8.61
CA ALA A 270 12.84 -11.47 -8.95
C ALA A 270 11.93 -12.45 -9.72
N ALA A 271 10.68 -12.63 -9.27
CA ALA A 271 9.70 -13.45 -9.98
C ALA A 271 9.48 -12.95 -11.40
N ILE A 272 9.28 -11.64 -11.60
CA ILE A 272 9.11 -11.03 -12.93
C ILE A 272 10.36 -11.23 -13.79
N ARG A 273 11.57 -11.02 -13.24
CA ARG A 273 12.82 -11.14 -13.99
C ARG A 273 13.13 -12.56 -14.44
N LEU A 274 12.75 -13.55 -13.62
CA LEU A 274 12.99 -14.97 -13.88
C LEU A 274 11.88 -15.60 -14.74
N GLN A 275 10.73 -14.94 -14.91
CA GLN A 275 9.68 -15.41 -15.83
C GLN A 275 10.24 -15.57 -17.25
N GLY A 276 10.03 -16.75 -17.85
CA GLY A 276 10.48 -17.06 -19.22
C GLY A 276 11.96 -17.34 -19.37
N SER A 277 12.79 -17.17 -18.33
CA SER A 277 14.21 -17.53 -18.35
C SER A 277 14.39 -18.99 -17.90
N PRO A 278 15.16 -19.82 -18.64
CA PRO A 278 15.53 -21.14 -18.14
C PRO A 278 16.36 -21.00 -16.87
N LEU A 279 15.95 -21.67 -15.78
CA LEU A 279 16.73 -21.69 -14.55
C LEU A 279 17.92 -22.65 -14.72
N PRO A 280 19.10 -22.33 -14.16
CA PRO A 280 20.35 -23.08 -14.40
C PRO A 280 20.35 -24.57 -13.99
N ILE A 281 19.26 -25.08 -13.42
CA ILE A 281 19.15 -26.43 -12.84
C ILE A 281 17.80 -27.10 -13.17
N ILE A 282 16.72 -26.33 -13.27
CA ILE A 282 15.33 -26.86 -13.31
C ILE A 282 14.73 -26.79 -14.73
N GLY A 283 15.37 -26.06 -15.65
CA GLY A 283 14.83 -25.80 -16.99
C GLY A 283 13.78 -24.68 -17.01
N LYS A 284 12.87 -24.70 -17.98
CA LYS A 284 11.80 -23.69 -18.10
C LYS A 284 10.71 -23.97 -17.07
N VAL A 285 10.65 -23.13 -16.03
CA VAL A 285 9.59 -23.19 -15.03
C VAL A 285 8.34 -22.46 -15.54
N PRO A 286 7.13 -23.05 -15.40
CA PRO A 286 5.89 -22.36 -15.76
C PRO A 286 5.75 -21.03 -15.02
N VAL A 287 5.22 -20.02 -15.71
CA VAL A 287 5.05 -18.66 -15.17
C VAL A 287 4.24 -18.65 -13.88
N GLN A 288 3.26 -19.54 -13.75
CA GLN A 288 2.41 -19.69 -12.55
C GLN A 288 3.23 -20.05 -11.30
N PHE A 289 4.25 -20.90 -11.43
CA PHE A 289 5.14 -21.23 -10.30
C PHE A 289 6.01 -20.05 -9.91
N MET A 290 6.48 -19.27 -10.89
CA MET A 290 7.26 -18.05 -10.64
C MET A 290 6.40 -16.99 -9.94
N GLN A 291 5.14 -16.84 -10.34
CA GLN A 291 4.17 -15.96 -9.70
C GLN A 291 3.76 -16.44 -8.29
N ALA A 292 3.81 -17.75 -8.04
CA ALA A 292 3.58 -18.31 -6.71
C ALA A 292 4.76 -18.12 -5.75
N LEU A 293 5.96 -17.84 -6.27
CA LEU A 293 7.21 -17.75 -5.50
C LEU A 293 7.15 -16.77 -4.32
N PRO A 294 6.63 -15.53 -4.47
CA PRO A 294 6.54 -14.61 -3.34
C PRO A 294 5.68 -15.19 -2.21
N TYR A 295 4.54 -15.81 -2.54
CA TYR A 295 3.61 -16.38 -1.56
C TYR A 295 4.19 -17.60 -0.84
N ILE A 296 4.83 -18.51 -1.58
CA ILE A 296 5.47 -19.71 -1.00
C ILE A 296 6.58 -19.29 -0.02
N LEU A 297 7.45 -18.37 -0.43
CA LEU A 297 8.51 -17.86 0.43
C LEU A 297 7.96 -17.11 1.64
N THR A 298 6.83 -16.42 1.48
CA THR A 298 6.14 -15.77 2.60
C THR A 298 5.71 -16.79 3.65
N VAL A 299 5.12 -17.91 3.25
CA VAL A 299 4.72 -18.99 4.15
C VAL A 299 5.93 -19.57 4.87
N ILE A 300 7.03 -19.83 4.14
CA ILE A 300 8.27 -20.36 4.72
C ILE A 300 8.86 -19.39 5.74
N LEU A 301 8.93 -18.10 5.41
CA LEU A 301 9.46 -17.07 6.31
C LEU A 301 8.60 -16.95 7.58
N LEU A 302 7.28 -16.92 7.44
CA LEU A 302 6.35 -16.81 8.57
C LEU A 302 6.44 -18.03 9.49
N ALA A 303 6.48 -19.23 8.92
CA ALA A 303 6.57 -20.48 9.66
C ALA A 303 7.95 -20.66 10.34
N GLY A 304 9.02 -20.21 9.70
CA GLY A 304 10.39 -20.52 10.13
C GLY A 304 11.07 -19.48 11.02
N PHE A 305 10.86 -18.17 10.80
CA PHE A 305 11.84 -17.17 11.25
C PHE A 305 11.29 -15.97 12.04
N ILE A 306 9.99 -15.69 12.02
CA ILE A 306 9.48 -14.39 12.52
C ILE A 306 9.17 -14.34 14.03
N GLY A 307 9.23 -15.47 14.73
CA GLY A 307 8.96 -15.53 16.17
C GLY A 307 7.54 -15.04 16.51
N LYS A 308 7.25 -14.82 17.79
CA LYS A 308 5.89 -14.42 18.22
C LYS A 308 5.56 -13.00 17.74
N ALA A 309 4.50 -12.88 16.93
CA ALA A 309 3.84 -11.61 16.62
C ALA A 309 2.73 -11.36 17.66
N ILE A 310 2.78 -10.22 18.35
CA ILE A 310 1.78 -9.83 19.35
C ILE A 310 0.97 -8.69 18.76
N PRO A 311 -0.26 -8.94 18.25
CA PRO A 311 -1.14 -7.88 17.79
C PRO A 311 -1.64 -7.02 18.97
N PRO A 312 -2.17 -5.81 18.71
CA PRO A 312 -2.84 -4.99 19.72
C PRO A 312 -3.97 -5.77 20.40
N ARG A 313 -3.99 -5.76 21.74
CA ARG A 313 -4.89 -6.64 22.54
C ARG A 313 -6.38 -6.39 22.30
N ALA A 314 -6.77 -5.15 22.04
CA ALA A 314 -8.15 -4.78 21.75
C ALA A 314 -8.49 -4.80 20.24
N GLY A 315 -7.60 -5.36 19.41
CA GLY A 315 -7.79 -5.50 17.97
C GLY A 315 -8.97 -6.40 17.63
N GLY A 316 -9.79 -5.99 16.66
CA GLY A 316 -10.91 -6.80 16.17
C GLY A 316 -12.17 -6.77 17.04
N VAL A 317 -12.11 -6.16 18.23
CA VAL A 317 -13.22 -6.13 19.20
C VAL A 317 -13.88 -4.74 19.22
N PRO A 318 -15.20 -4.65 18.99
CA PRO A 318 -15.93 -3.39 19.16
C PRO A 318 -15.82 -2.87 20.59
N TYR A 319 -15.57 -1.56 20.76
CA TYR A 319 -15.50 -0.95 22.08
C TYR A 319 -16.89 -0.52 22.54
N VAL A 320 -17.25 -0.89 23.77
CA VAL A 320 -18.49 -0.48 24.44
C VAL A 320 -18.10 0.38 25.64
N LYS A 321 -18.61 1.61 25.67
CA LYS A 321 -18.43 2.50 26.82
C LYS A 321 -19.25 1.97 28.00
N GLU A 322 -18.60 1.72 29.12
CA GLU A 322 -19.28 1.44 30.38
C GLU A 322 -20.05 2.70 30.80
N ARG A 323 -21.34 2.52 31.09
CA ARG A 323 -22.24 3.60 31.52
C ARG A 323 -22.21 3.73 33.03
#